data_AF-A0A261Y698-F1
#
_entry.id   AF-A0A261Y698-F1
#
_cell.length_a   1.000
_cell.length_b   1.000
_cell.length_c   1.000
_cell.angle_alpha   90.00
_cell.angle_beta   90.00
_cell.angle_gamma   90.00
#
_symmetry.space_group_name_H-M   'P 1'
#
loop_
_entity.id
_entity.type
_entity.pdbx_description
1 polymer ?
#
loop_
_entity_poly.entity_id
_entity_poly.type
_entity_poly.pdbx_seq_one_letter_code
_entity_poly.pdbx_strand_id
1 'polypeptide(L)'
;MPCIYVSLYGDDNHDGQAEQNPVRTVHKGLQLVTRLQAERPTLKFLKPGTYDAVNMSTARGIIVDGNIGGGQRAPVPSVYLGGNTHDIVITGLQVIGCQGNGILNKGHRNVIQDCIIARATRYGILDASEDGATYTHLLVEANGCDSSPANARTGDGILIQGENVTVSDSVIRHNGQDGLSPPSFKHGIYVNVDARNFTIVRNQIYGNRACGVKLRAQGVVAENKIVGGSGGIAIGNITGPTTIKQNILLMPEESQQVIKVIKDPLPGHDVKDVCSGSGKCVSFEHNAYGMRPTFMSQFSGGNMDISAWQKHTGQDQGANIGTRIYQWGL
;
A
#
# COMPACT_ATOMS: atom_id res chain seq x y z
N MET A 1 -10.36 18.83 -21.77
CA MET A 1 -8.91 18.58 -21.65
C MET A 1 -8.46 17.80 -22.86
N PRO A 2 -7.34 18.14 -23.51
CA PRO A 2 -6.81 17.37 -24.64
C PRO A 2 -6.58 15.90 -24.24
N CYS A 3 -7.07 14.98 -25.07
CA CYS A 3 -7.13 13.56 -24.75
C CYS A 3 -6.67 12.71 -25.93
N ILE A 4 -5.96 11.64 -25.65
CA ILE A 4 -5.66 10.55 -26.58
C ILE A 4 -6.38 9.30 -26.09
N TYR A 5 -7.23 8.74 -26.94
CA TYR A 5 -8.04 7.57 -26.68
C TYR A 5 -7.34 6.30 -27.16
N VAL A 6 -7.27 5.29 -26.29
CA VAL A 6 -6.71 3.96 -26.58
C VAL A 6 -7.81 2.92 -26.49
N SER A 7 -7.94 2.06 -27.48
CA SER A 7 -8.88 0.93 -27.46
C SER A 7 -8.28 -0.27 -28.15
N LEU A 8 -8.56 -1.48 -27.67
CA LEU A 8 -8.13 -2.73 -28.32
C LEU A 8 -8.66 -2.90 -29.75
N TYR A 9 -9.72 -2.18 -30.10
CA TYR A 9 -10.34 -2.15 -31.42
C TYR A 9 -9.92 -0.93 -32.26
N GLY A 10 -8.95 -0.15 -31.79
CA GLY A 10 -8.43 1.01 -32.51
C GLY A 10 -7.44 0.66 -33.62
N ASP A 11 -6.85 1.69 -34.22
CA ASP A 11 -5.77 1.60 -35.20
C ASP A 11 -4.68 2.62 -34.85
N ASP A 12 -3.41 2.20 -34.82
CA ASP A 12 -2.28 3.09 -34.49
C ASP A 12 -1.98 4.13 -35.60
N ASN A 13 -2.66 4.03 -36.75
CA ASN A 13 -2.70 5.06 -37.78
C ASN A 13 -3.63 6.23 -37.43
N HIS A 14 -4.54 6.06 -36.47
CA HIS A 14 -5.39 7.12 -35.98
C HIS A 14 -4.60 8.15 -35.16
N ASP A 15 -5.14 9.37 -35.07
CA ASP A 15 -4.59 10.42 -34.21
C ASP A 15 -5.01 10.26 -32.74
N GLY A 16 -5.96 9.37 -32.46
CA GLY A 16 -6.44 9.08 -31.12
C GLY A 16 -7.20 10.24 -30.47
N GLN A 17 -7.53 11.33 -31.18
CA GLN A 17 -8.09 12.52 -30.54
C GLN A 17 -9.61 12.45 -30.32
N ALA A 18 -10.25 11.40 -30.82
CA ALA A 18 -11.69 11.18 -30.67
C ALA A 18 -12.00 9.71 -30.36
N GLU A 19 -13.10 9.46 -29.63
CA GLU A 19 -13.48 8.10 -29.18
C GLU A 19 -13.80 7.15 -30.34
N GLN A 20 -14.31 7.68 -31.45
CA GLN A 20 -14.57 6.93 -32.68
C GLN A 20 -13.29 6.62 -33.47
N ASN A 21 -12.17 7.27 -33.14
CA ASN A 21 -10.89 7.15 -33.83
C ASN A 21 -9.75 6.84 -32.84
N PRO A 22 -9.86 5.81 -31.97
CA PRO A 22 -8.85 5.57 -30.96
C PRO A 22 -7.62 4.90 -31.57
N VAL A 23 -6.46 5.09 -30.94
CA VAL A 23 -5.28 4.28 -31.24
C VAL A 23 -5.39 2.91 -30.60
N ARG A 24 -4.68 1.93 -31.17
CA ARG A 24 -4.78 0.53 -30.72
C ARG A 24 -3.95 0.26 -29.48
N THR A 25 -2.71 0.74 -29.48
CA THR A 25 -1.70 0.39 -28.47
C THR A 25 -1.49 1.50 -27.46
N VAL A 26 -1.18 1.09 -26.23
CA VAL A 26 -0.80 2.03 -25.14
C VAL A 26 0.48 2.79 -25.53
N HIS A 27 1.43 2.11 -26.17
CA HIS A 27 2.68 2.72 -26.62
C HIS A 27 2.44 3.90 -27.58
N LYS A 28 1.62 3.69 -28.63
CA LYS A 28 1.26 4.76 -29.56
C LYS A 28 0.54 5.90 -28.84
N GLY A 29 -0.41 5.58 -27.96
CA GLY A 29 -1.15 6.58 -27.20
C GLY A 29 -0.23 7.46 -26.34
N LEU A 30 0.74 6.86 -25.65
CA LEU A 30 1.75 7.58 -24.87
C LEU A 30 2.65 8.48 -25.73
N GLN A 31 3.01 8.05 -26.94
CA GLN A 31 3.77 8.90 -27.88
C GLN A 31 2.98 10.13 -28.35
N LEU A 32 1.67 9.99 -28.53
CA LEU A 32 0.81 11.09 -28.98
C LEU A 32 0.49 12.04 -27.83
N VAL A 33 0.16 11.52 -26.66
CA VAL A 33 -0.26 12.35 -25.51
C VAL A 33 0.87 13.27 -25.03
N THR A 34 2.12 12.80 -25.10
CA THR A 34 3.33 13.58 -24.79
C THR A 34 3.62 14.71 -25.78
N ARG A 35 3.03 14.69 -26.98
CA ARG A 35 3.18 15.75 -27.99
C ARG A 35 2.09 16.82 -27.90
N LEU A 36 1.02 16.56 -27.14
CA LEU A 36 -0.02 17.55 -26.92
C LEU A 36 0.56 18.71 -26.10
N GLN A 37 0.49 19.92 -26.64
CA GLN A 37 0.91 21.15 -25.96
C GLN A 37 -0.17 21.59 -24.97
N ALA A 38 -0.40 20.78 -23.94
CA ALA A 38 -1.40 21.02 -22.91
C ALA A 38 -0.76 20.86 -21.52
N GLU A 39 -1.32 21.53 -20.51
CA GLU A 39 -0.81 21.46 -19.13
C GLU A 39 -0.94 20.05 -18.54
N ARG A 40 -2.02 19.34 -18.88
CA ARG A 40 -2.30 17.96 -18.41
C ARG A 40 -2.99 17.12 -19.48
N PRO A 41 -2.28 16.72 -20.54
CA PRO A 41 -2.87 15.87 -21.56
C PRO A 41 -3.18 14.48 -20.96
N THR A 42 -4.30 13.91 -21.39
CA THR A 42 -4.83 12.66 -20.82
C THR A 42 -4.71 11.52 -21.81
N LEU A 43 -4.21 10.38 -21.37
CA LEU A 43 -4.35 9.10 -22.05
C LEU A 43 -5.55 8.37 -21.46
N LYS A 44 -6.58 8.12 -22.27
CA LYS A 44 -7.84 7.52 -21.82
C LYS A 44 -8.09 6.18 -22.48
N PHE A 45 -8.36 5.17 -21.66
CA PHE A 45 -8.69 3.83 -22.14
C PHE A 45 -10.17 3.73 -22.50
N LEU A 46 -10.49 2.96 -23.54
CA LEU A 46 -11.84 2.78 -24.06
C LEU A 46 -12.19 1.30 -24.22
N LYS A 47 -13.22 0.88 -23.50
CA LYS A 47 -13.82 -0.46 -23.49
C LYS A 47 -13.01 -1.50 -22.68
N PRO A 48 -13.68 -2.59 -22.26
CA PRO A 48 -13.04 -3.68 -21.52
C PRO A 48 -12.06 -4.48 -22.39
N GLY A 49 -11.08 -5.08 -21.72
CA GLY A 49 -10.11 -6.01 -22.28
C GLY A 49 -8.69 -5.70 -21.82
N THR A 50 -7.77 -6.65 -22.00
CA THR A 50 -6.38 -6.54 -21.52
C THR A 50 -5.53 -5.71 -22.48
N TYR A 51 -5.01 -4.59 -22.00
CA TYR A 51 -4.11 -3.70 -22.73
C TYR A 51 -2.64 -4.05 -22.50
N ASP A 52 -1.76 -3.49 -23.32
CA ASP A 52 -0.32 -3.55 -23.10
C ASP A 52 0.11 -2.81 -21.81
N ALA A 53 1.33 -3.06 -21.36
CA ALA A 53 1.92 -2.36 -20.22
C ALA A 53 2.01 -0.84 -20.43
N VAL A 54 1.83 -0.08 -19.34
CA VAL A 54 2.03 1.38 -19.34
C VAL A 54 3.49 1.66 -18.98
N ASN A 55 4.30 1.98 -19.99
CA ASN A 55 5.73 2.22 -19.81
C ASN A 55 6.09 3.66 -20.17
N MET A 56 6.52 4.44 -19.18
CA MET A 56 6.92 5.83 -19.34
C MET A 56 8.32 6.02 -18.76
N SER A 57 9.30 6.34 -19.60
CA SER A 57 10.69 6.56 -19.14
C SER A 57 11.00 8.02 -18.82
N THR A 58 10.37 8.95 -19.54
CA THR A 58 10.66 10.40 -19.50
C THR A 58 9.41 11.29 -19.56
N ALA A 59 8.21 10.70 -19.47
CA ALA A 59 6.94 11.41 -19.54
C ALA A 59 6.73 12.37 -18.36
N ARG A 60 6.02 13.48 -18.59
CA ARG A 60 5.84 14.57 -17.61
C ARG A 60 4.41 15.10 -17.67
N GLY A 61 3.78 15.34 -16.53
CA GLY A 61 2.51 16.07 -16.45
C GLY A 61 1.33 15.38 -17.14
N ILE A 62 1.35 14.06 -17.31
CA ILE A 62 0.31 13.31 -18.03
C ILE A 62 -0.65 12.65 -17.05
N ILE A 63 -1.93 12.62 -17.41
CA ILE A 63 -2.93 11.80 -16.74
C ILE A 63 -3.12 10.50 -17.53
N VAL A 64 -3.05 9.36 -16.86
CA VAL A 64 -3.42 8.04 -17.39
C VAL A 64 -4.73 7.64 -16.70
N ASP A 65 -5.83 7.72 -17.46
CA ASP A 65 -7.18 7.43 -16.97
C ASP A 65 -7.66 6.06 -17.47
N GLY A 66 -7.65 5.09 -16.56
CA GLY A 66 -8.11 3.73 -16.78
C GLY A 66 -9.61 3.51 -16.59
N ASN A 67 -10.38 4.54 -16.24
CA ASN A 67 -11.83 4.38 -16.02
C ASN A 67 -12.56 4.23 -17.36
N ILE A 68 -13.07 3.03 -17.64
CA ILE A 68 -13.74 2.69 -18.91
C ILE A 68 -15.28 2.75 -18.85
N GLY A 69 -15.82 3.29 -17.76
CA GLY A 69 -17.28 3.43 -17.52
C GLY A 69 -17.90 2.26 -16.75
N GLY A 70 -19.09 2.48 -16.16
CA GLY A 70 -19.82 1.45 -15.42
C GLY A 70 -19.09 0.87 -14.20
N GLY A 71 -18.15 1.63 -13.61
CA GLY A 71 -17.30 1.17 -12.51
C GLY A 71 -16.17 0.22 -12.93
N GLN A 72 -15.98 -0.01 -14.23
CA GLN A 72 -14.94 -0.87 -14.76
C GLN A 72 -13.62 -0.10 -14.95
N ARG A 73 -12.51 -0.85 -14.85
CA ARG A 73 -11.13 -0.36 -14.94
C ARG A 73 -10.41 -1.07 -16.07
N ALA A 74 -9.52 -0.37 -16.77
CA ALA A 74 -8.71 -0.95 -17.82
C ALA A 74 -7.64 -1.88 -17.21
N PRO A 75 -7.65 -3.19 -17.54
CA PRO A 75 -6.62 -4.10 -17.09
C PRO A 75 -5.32 -3.93 -17.90
N VAL A 76 -4.21 -3.75 -17.19
CA VAL A 76 -2.85 -3.69 -17.76
C VAL A 76 -1.95 -4.68 -17.01
N PRO A 77 -0.96 -5.29 -17.69
CA PRO A 77 -0.07 -6.24 -17.04
C PRO A 77 0.92 -5.53 -16.11
N SER A 78 1.36 -4.30 -16.36
CA SER A 78 2.28 -3.59 -15.47
C SER A 78 2.33 -2.10 -15.77
N VAL A 79 2.89 -1.36 -14.81
CA VAL A 79 3.23 0.07 -14.95
C VAL A 79 4.69 0.29 -14.61
N TYR A 80 5.43 0.95 -15.49
CA TYR A 80 6.80 1.41 -15.25
C TYR A 80 6.89 2.93 -15.41
N LEU A 81 7.30 3.60 -14.34
CA LEU A 81 7.63 5.03 -14.31
C LEU A 81 9.13 5.17 -14.11
N GLY A 82 9.86 5.55 -15.15
CA GLY A 82 11.31 5.74 -15.12
C GLY A 82 11.75 6.94 -14.29
N GLY A 83 13.04 7.01 -13.98
CA GLY A 83 13.61 8.06 -13.11
C GLY A 83 13.34 9.49 -13.58
N ASN A 84 13.25 9.70 -14.90
CA ASN A 84 12.99 11.01 -15.48
C ASN A 84 11.49 11.35 -15.62
N THR A 85 10.60 10.49 -15.11
CA THR A 85 9.17 10.80 -15.08
C THR A 85 8.83 11.66 -13.89
N HIS A 86 7.91 12.61 -14.08
CA HIS A 86 7.40 13.39 -12.97
C HIS A 86 6.00 13.94 -13.20
N ASP A 87 5.31 14.21 -12.09
CA ASP A 87 3.97 14.79 -12.07
C ASP A 87 2.97 13.96 -12.91
N ILE A 88 3.15 12.63 -12.94
CA ILE A 88 2.23 11.70 -13.60
C ILE A 88 1.08 11.39 -12.64
N VAL A 89 -0.14 11.41 -13.15
CA VAL A 89 -1.32 10.93 -12.42
C VAL A 89 -1.83 9.66 -13.09
N ILE A 90 -1.90 8.57 -12.34
CA ILE A 90 -2.52 7.32 -12.76
C ILE A 90 -3.78 7.12 -11.94
N THR A 91 -4.92 6.94 -12.61
CA THR A 91 -6.20 6.66 -11.95
C THR A 91 -6.97 5.55 -12.65
N GLY A 92 -7.72 4.76 -11.89
CA GLY A 92 -8.70 3.82 -12.44
C GLY A 92 -8.11 2.63 -13.20
N LEU A 93 -6.83 2.28 -13.01
CA LEU A 93 -6.25 1.08 -13.63
C LEU A 93 -6.49 -0.18 -12.78
N GLN A 94 -6.52 -1.32 -13.46
CA GLN A 94 -6.38 -2.64 -12.85
C GLN A 94 -5.03 -3.25 -13.30
N VAL A 95 -4.01 -3.12 -12.47
CA VAL A 95 -2.69 -3.68 -12.72
C VAL A 95 -2.67 -5.11 -12.18
N ILE A 96 -2.70 -6.12 -13.07
CA ILE A 96 -2.95 -7.50 -12.66
C ILE A 96 -2.10 -8.54 -13.41
N GLY A 97 -1.67 -9.58 -12.67
CA GLY A 97 -1.13 -10.82 -13.26
C GLY A 97 0.27 -10.67 -13.85
N CYS A 98 1.06 -9.74 -13.35
CA CYS A 98 2.35 -9.37 -13.92
C CYS A 98 3.47 -10.37 -13.58
N GLN A 99 4.36 -10.63 -14.54
CA GLN A 99 5.66 -11.26 -14.29
C GLN A 99 6.65 -10.17 -13.81
N GLY A 100 6.69 -9.92 -12.50
CA GLY A 100 7.51 -8.88 -11.88
C GLY A 100 6.75 -8.07 -10.84
N ASN A 101 7.01 -6.77 -10.81
CA ASN A 101 6.27 -5.82 -9.97
C ASN A 101 5.03 -5.33 -10.70
N GLY A 102 3.92 -5.11 -10.00
CA GLY A 102 2.73 -4.51 -10.61
C GLY A 102 3.06 -3.09 -11.08
N ILE A 103 3.48 -2.24 -10.14
CA ILE A 103 3.96 -0.89 -10.41
C ILE A 103 5.42 -0.77 -9.97
N LEU A 104 6.28 -0.29 -10.86
CA LEU A 104 7.62 0.19 -10.51
C LEU A 104 7.67 1.70 -10.73
N ASN A 105 7.69 2.47 -9.64
CA ASN A 105 7.80 3.91 -9.69
C ASN A 105 9.21 4.36 -9.30
N LYS A 106 9.95 4.93 -10.25
CA LYS A 106 11.27 5.56 -10.02
C LYS A 106 11.24 7.07 -10.20
N GLY A 107 10.12 7.64 -10.64
CA GLY A 107 9.98 9.07 -10.93
C GLY A 107 9.62 9.89 -9.71
N HIS A 108 9.23 11.15 -9.92
CA HIS A 108 9.00 12.13 -8.86
C HIS A 108 7.57 12.66 -8.84
N ARG A 109 7.01 12.87 -7.65
CA ARG A 109 5.68 13.50 -7.47
C ARG A 109 4.57 12.84 -8.29
N ASN A 110 4.73 11.54 -8.55
CA ASN A 110 3.74 10.75 -9.26
C ASN A 110 2.61 10.39 -8.28
N VAL A 111 1.37 10.48 -8.75
CA VAL A 111 0.17 10.13 -7.99
C VAL A 111 -0.46 8.90 -8.62
N ILE A 112 -0.62 7.84 -7.82
CA ILE A 112 -1.33 6.63 -8.20
C ILE A 112 -2.55 6.53 -7.29
N GLN A 113 -3.74 6.60 -7.87
CA GLN A 113 -4.98 6.62 -7.11
C GLN A 113 -6.07 5.74 -7.71
N ASP A 114 -7.03 5.31 -6.90
CA ASP A 114 -8.21 4.57 -7.38
C ASP A 114 -7.84 3.38 -8.28
N CYS A 115 -6.76 2.65 -7.95
CA CYS A 115 -6.28 1.52 -8.74
C CYS A 115 -6.43 0.19 -7.99
N ILE A 116 -6.52 -0.91 -8.74
CA ILE A 116 -6.36 -2.27 -8.22
C ILE A 116 -4.98 -2.75 -8.65
N ILE A 117 -4.18 -3.25 -7.71
CA ILE A 117 -2.85 -3.81 -7.96
C ILE A 117 -2.82 -5.21 -7.36
N ALA A 118 -2.88 -6.23 -8.21
CA ALA A 118 -3.07 -7.59 -7.74
C ALA A 118 -2.27 -8.65 -8.49
N ARG A 119 -1.95 -9.75 -7.81
CA ARG A 119 -1.36 -10.95 -8.42
C ARG A 119 -0.06 -10.69 -9.19
N ALA A 120 0.71 -9.68 -8.77
CA ALA A 120 2.09 -9.55 -9.20
C ALA A 120 2.92 -10.72 -8.66
N THR A 121 3.85 -11.25 -9.45
CA THR A 121 4.74 -12.31 -8.95
C THR A 121 5.74 -11.80 -7.91
N ARG A 122 6.04 -10.50 -7.89
CA ARG A 122 6.90 -9.81 -6.91
C ARG A 122 6.08 -8.78 -6.12
N TYR A 123 6.59 -7.55 -5.95
CA TYR A 123 5.88 -6.50 -5.21
C TYR A 123 4.60 -6.08 -5.95
N GLY A 124 3.54 -5.73 -5.21
CA GLY A 124 2.43 -5.01 -5.83
C GLY A 124 2.95 -3.67 -6.37
N ILE A 125 3.58 -2.91 -5.48
CA ILE A 125 4.24 -1.63 -5.80
C ILE A 125 5.67 -1.66 -5.27
N LEU A 126 6.64 -1.39 -6.15
CA LEU A 126 7.99 -0.99 -5.78
C LEU A 126 8.13 0.51 -6.00
N ASP A 127 8.11 1.27 -4.91
CA ASP A 127 8.45 2.68 -4.94
C ASP A 127 9.94 2.85 -4.70
N ALA A 128 10.64 3.29 -5.73
CA ALA A 128 12.00 3.80 -5.70
C ALA A 128 12.01 5.24 -6.25
N SER A 129 10.96 6.00 -5.94
CA SER A 129 10.83 7.41 -6.32
C SER A 129 11.91 8.22 -5.62
N GLU A 130 12.49 9.22 -6.27
CA GLU A 130 13.45 10.07 -5.55
C GLU A 130 12.73 11.08 -4.65
N ASP A 131 11.47 11.43 -4.94
CA ASP A 131 10.70 12.39 -4.13
C ASP A 131 9.19 12.32 -4.39
N GLY A 132 8.39 12.39 -3.31
CA GLY A 132 7.02 12.92 -3.31
C GLY A 132 5.93 12.03 -3.93
N ALA A 133 6.17 10.72 -4.08
CA ALA A 133 5.14 9.83 -4.61
C ALA A 133 3.93 9.69 -3.68
N THR A 134 2.72 9.67 -4.26
CA THR A 134 1.47 9.50 -3.51
C THR A 134 0.70 8.29 -4.02
N TYR A 135 0.30 7.44 -3.08
CA TYR A 135 -0.51 6.24 -3.28
C TYR A 135 -1.78 6.37 -2.45
N THR A 136 -2.95 6.45 -3.08
CA THR A 136 -4.22 6.66 -2.34
C THR A 136 -5.40 5.91 -2.93
N HIS A 137 -6.39 5.54 -2.11
CA HIS A 137 -7.58 4.79 -2.53
C HIS A 137 -7.25 3.52 -3.35
N LEU A 138 -6.20 2.80 -2.96
CA LEU A 138 -5.74 1.61 -3.66
C LEU A 138 -6.33 0.33 -3.05
N LEU A 139 -6.52 -0.68 -3.89
CA LEU A 139 -6.61 -2.07 -3.46
C LEU A 139 -5.33 -2.79 -3.89
N VAL A 140 -4.46 -3.13 -2.93
CA VAL A 140 -3.21 -3.85 -3.18
C VAL A 140 -3.31 -5.24 -2.57
N GLU A 141 -3.47 -6.27 -3.41
CA GLU A 141 -3.78 -7.60 -2.89
C GLU A 141 -3.13 -8.78 -3.60
N ALA A 142 -2.90 -9.85 -2.84
CA ALA A 142 -2.44 -11.13 -3.37
C ALA A 142 -1.21 -10.99 -4.29
N ASN A 143 -0.29 -10.09 -3.97
CA ASN A 143 0.99 -9.97 -4.67
C ASN A 143 2.02 -10.90 -4.05
N GLY A 144 3.16 -11.10 -4.72
CA GLY A 144 4.19 -12.05 -4.29
C GLY A 144 3.75 -13.50 -4.48
N CYS A 145 3.01 -13.80 -5.56
CA CYS A 145 2.49 -15.14 -5.84
C CYS A 145 3.54 -16.15 -6.36
N ASP A 146 4.76 -15.72 -6.62
CA ASP A 146 5.81 -16.64 -7.07
C ASP A 146 6.50 -17.33 -5.88
N SER A 147 6.42 -18.66 -5.89
CA SER A 147 7.04 -19.55 -4.91
C SER A 147 8.52 -19.81 -5.16
N SER A 148 9.11 -19.21 -6.19
CA SER A 148 10.54 -19.32 -6.47
C SER A 148 11.36 -18.81 -5.27
N PRO A 149 12.37 -19.58 -4.80
CA PRO A 149 13.29 -19.13 -3.74
C PRO A 149 13.98 -17.79 -4.05
N ALA A 150 14.21 -17.49 -5.34
CA ALA A 150 14.77 -16.22 -5.78
C ALA A 150 13.89 -15.02 -5.41
N ASN A 151 12.58 -15.24 -5.23
CA ASN A 151 11.57 -14.24 -4.91
C ASN A 151 11.08 -14.33 -3.46
N ALA A 152 11.73 -15.14 -2.60
CA ALA A 152 11.35 -15.29 -1.18
C ALA A 152 11.38 -13.96 -0.39
N ARG A 153 12.07 -12.94 -0.91
CA ARG A 153 12.16 -11.58 -0.32
C ARG A 153 11.44 -10.51 -1.14
N THR A 154 10.72 -10.90 -2.18
CA THR A 154 10.00 -10.00 -3.07
C THR A 154 8.54 -10.43 -3.10
N GLY A 155 7.65 -9.61 -2.55
CA GLY A 155 6.25 -10.00 -2.39
C GLY A 155 5.48 -9.22 -1.35
N ASP A 156 6.07 -8.14 -0.81
CA ASP A 156 5.31 -7.16 -0.06
C ASP A 156 4.21 -6.56 -0.95
N GLY A 157 3.10 -6.11 -0.34
CA GLY A 157 2.11 -5.33 -1.07
C GLY A 157 2.75 -4.06 -1.65
N ILE A 158 3.38 -3.27 -0.79
CA ILE A 158 4.12 -2.04 -1.15
C ILE A 158 5.50 -2.08 -0.51
N LEU A 159 6.56 -1.94 -1.31
CA LEU A 159 7.92 -1.66 -0.85
C LEU A 159 8.24 -0.18 -1.11
N ILE A 160 8.48 0.57 -0.04
CA ILE A 160 8.87 1.99 -0.07
C ILE A 160 10.39 2.10 0.09
N GLN A 161 11.07 2.63 -0.91
CA GLN A 161 12.49 2.97 -0.90
C GLN A 161 12.75 4.46 -1.14
N GLY A 162 11.74 5.21 -1.61
CA GLY A 162 11.85 6.62 -1.93
C GLY A 162 11.71 7.58 -0.76
N GLU A 163 11.77 8.88 -1.08
CA GLU A 163 11.63 9.99 -0.13
C GLU A 163 10.27 10.70 -0.25
N ASN A 164 9.76 11.20 0.88
CA ASN A 164 8.48 11.93 0.97
C ASN A 164 7.28 11.14 0.41
N VAL A 165 7.33 9.81 0.50
CA VAL A 165 6.28 8.92 -0.01
C VAL A 165 5.08 8.90 0.91
N THR A 166 3.89 9.10 0.36
CA THR A 166 2.62 8.99 1.11
C THR A 166 1.81 7.79 0.63
N VAL A 167 1.38 6.93 1.56
CA VAL A 167 0.41 5.86 1.36
C VAL A 167 -0.80 6.11 2.24
N SER A 168 -1.96 6.35 1.64
CA SER A 168 -3.16 6.78 2.37
C SER A 168 -4.43 6.08 1.92
N ASP A 169 -5.40 5.97 2.83
CA ASP A 169 -6.79 5.65 2.51
C ASP A 169 -6.96 4.40 1.62
N SER A 170 -6.07 3.41 1.80
CA SER A 170 -5.97 2.21 0.94
C SER A 170 -6.24 0.91 1.69
N VAL A 171 -6.58 -0.13 0.94
CA VAL A 171 -6.75 -1.51 1.43
C VAL A 171 -5.58 -2.37 0.93
N ILE A 172 -4.82 -2.95 1.85
CA ILE A 172 -3.59 -3.71 1.54
C ILE A 172 -3.66 -5.08 2.20
N ARG A 173 -3.89 -6.13 1.40
CA ARG A 173 -4.29 -7.42 1.95
C ARG A 173 -3.76 -8.66 1.25
N HIS A 174 -3.65 -9.76 1.99
CA HIS A 174 -3.34 -11.08 1.44
C HIS A 174 -2.04 -11.13 0.62
N ASN A 175 -1.11 -10.18 0.81
CA ASN A 175 0.15 -10.20 0.09
C ASN A 175 1.07 -11.28 0.66
N GLY A 176 1.72 -12.00 -0.25
CA GLY A 176 2.65 -13.08 0.01
C GLY A 176 2.04 -14.42 0.40
N GLN A 177 0.74 -14.63 0.19
CA GLN A 177 0.02 -15.86 0.58
C GLN A 177 0.19 -17.05 -0.38
N ASP A 178 1.33 -17.18 -1.04
CA ASP A 178 1.60 -18.20 -2.07
C ASP A 178 1.66 -19.67 -1.59
N GLY A 179 1.28 -19.97 -0.34
CA GLY A 179 1.06 -21.33 0.16
C GLY A 179 2.30 -22.24 0.21
N LEU A 180 3.46 -21.76 -0.27
CA LEU A 180 4.67 -22.56 -0.45
C LEU A 180 5.81 -22.10 0.49
N SER A 181 6.51 -23.11 0.99
CA SER A 181 7.54 -23.13 2.06
C SER A 181 8.82 -22.34 1.72
N PRO A 182 9.64 -21.82 2.68
CA PRO A 182 9.47 -21.58 4.13
C PRO A 182 9.07 -20.09 4.36
N PRO A 183 9.08 -19.50 5.58
CA PRO A 183 8.40 -18.23 5.84
C PRO A 183 9.04 -17.09 5.04
N SER A 184 8.37 -16.67 3.96
CA SER A 184 8.71 -15.44 3.28
C SER A 184 8.19 -14.26 4.12
N PHE A 185 9.08 -13.32 4.41
CA PHE A 185 8.75 -12.10 5.16
C PHE A 185 8.08 -11.09 4.22
N LYS A 186 6.89 -11.45 3.72
CA LYS A 186 6.10 -10.66 2.78
C LYS A 186 5.04 -9.86 3.56
N HIS A 187 5.28 -8.57 3.70
CA HIS A 187 4.51 -7.63 4.53
C HIS A 187 3.36 -7.01 3.73
N GLY A 188 2.46 -6.30 4.43
CA GLY A 188 1.55 -5.38 3.74
C GLY A 188 2.33 -4.22 3.14
N ILE A 189 3.00 -3.46 3.99
CA ILE A 189 3.92 -2.38 3.61
C ILE A 189 5.30 -2.63 4.22
N TYR A 190 6.35 -2.58 3.41
CA TYR A 190 7.74 -2.56 3.87
C TYR A 190 8.37 -1.21 3.52
N VAL A 191 8.73 -0.43 4.53
CA VAL A 191 9.64 0.71 4.41
C VAL A 191 11.10 0.26 4.53
N ASN A 192 11.86 0.38 3.44
CA ASN A 192 13.27 0.02 3.37
C ASN A 192 14.17 1.02 4.13
N VAL A 193 15.44 0.67 4.37
CA VAL A 193 16.43 1.52 5.03
C VAL A 193 16.77 2.80 4.25
N ASP A 194 16.51 2.82 2.95
CA ASP A 194 16.83 3.96 2.08
C ASP A 194 15.72 5.01 2.06
N ALA A 195 14.50 4.64 2.46
CA ALA A 195 13.35 5.54 2.44
C ALA A 195 13.52 6.71 3.43
N ARG A 196 12.90 7.86 3.17
CA ARG A 196 12.94 9.02 4.07
C ARG A 196 11.59 9.71 4.12
N ASN A 197 11.23 10.22 5.29
CA ASN A 197 10.07 11.10 5.49
C ASN A 197 8.74 10.54 4.94
N PHE A 198 8.53 9.22 5.05
CA PHE A 198 7.31 8.60 4.56
C PHE A 198 6.12 8.91 5.47
N THR A 199 4.91 8.82 4.92
CA THR A 199 3.65 8.88 5.67
C THR A 199 2.77 7.69 5.28
N ILE A 200 2.39 6.86 6.25
CA ILE A 200 1.43 5.76 6.08
C ILE A 200 0.22 6.05 6.97
N VAL A 201 -0.92 6.41 6.37
CA VAL A 201 -2.06 6.96 7.12
C VAL A 201 -3.42 6.43 6.69
N ARG A 202 -4.33 6.14 7.63
CA ARG A 202 -5.72 5.72 7.33
C ARG A 202 -5.87 4.50 6.41
N ASN A 203 -4.91 3.57 6.44
CA ASN A 203 -5.00 2.34 5.65
C ASN A 203 -5.67 1.20 6.42
N GLN A 204 -6.31 0.28 5.69
CA GLN A 204 -6.74 -1.02 6.19
C GLN A 204 -5.78 -2.10 5.71
N ILE A 205 -5.05 -2.72 6.64
CA ILE A 205 -3.96 -3.65 6.32
C ILE A 205 -4.23 -4.99 6.99
N TYR A 206 -4.44 -6.07 6.22
CA TYR A 206 -4.80 -7.35 6.83
C TYR A 206 -4.47 -8.60 6.02
N GLY A 207 -4.35 -9.74 6.69
CA GLY A 207 -4.14 -11.03 6.04
C GLY A 207 -2.81 -11.16 5.28
N ASN A 208 -1.87 -10.23 5.42
CA ASN A 208 -0.54 -10.36 4.82
C ASN A 208 0.25 -11.47 5.54
N ARG A 209 1.17 -12.15 4.83
CA ARG A 209 1.89 -13.31 5.38
C ARG A 209 2.76 -12.95 6.59
N ALA A 210 3.46 -11.82 6.52
CA ALA A 210 4.30 -11.31 7.60
C ALA A 210 3.54 -10.32 8.49
N CYS A 211 4.21 -9.26 8.97
CA CYS A 211 3.53 -8.18 9.67
C CYS A 211 2.82 -7.22 8.70
N GLY A 212 1.84 -6.47 9.22
CA GLY A 212 1.14 -5.44 8.44
C GLY A 212 2.09 -4.38 7.89
N VAL A 213 2.91 -3.79 8.77
CA VAL A 213 3.89 -2.75 8.40
C VAL A 213 5.28 -3.06 8.97
N LYS A 214 6.30 -3.09 8.11
CA LYS A 214 7.72 -3.19 8.50
C LYS A 214 8.42 -1.85 8.29
N LEU A 215 9.02 -1.32 9.35
CA LEU A 215 9.71 -0.03 9.35
C LEU A 215 11.23 -0.20 9.47
N ARG A 216 11.99 0.47 8.60
CA ARG A 216 13.46 0.58 8.68
C ARG A 216 13.98 1.99 8.41
N ALA A 217 13.10 2.98 8.35
CA ALA A 217 13.43 4.39 8.17
C ALA A 217 12.53 5.30 9.01
N GLN A 218 12.86 6.60 9.04
CA GLN A 218 12.10 7.66 9.70
C GLN A 218 10.84 8.05 8.93
N GLY A 219 9.76 8.37 9.64
CA GLY A 219 8.48 8.76 9.06
C GLY A 219 7.32 8.67 10.04
N VAL A 220 6.10 8.68 9.50
CA VAL A 220 4.85 8.67 10.26
C VAL A 220 4.00 7.45 9.88
N VAL A 221 3.52 6.73 10.89
CA VAL A 221 2.48 5.70 10.74
C VAL A 221 1.31 6.06 11.65
N ALA A 222 0.20 6.51 11.07
CA ALA A 222 -0.92 7.05 11.84
C ALA A 222 -2.29 6.53 11.40
N GLU A 223 -3.25 6.42 12.31
CA GLU A 223 -4.67 6.21 11.97
C GLU A 223 -4.96 4.94 11.14
N ASN A 224 -4.05 3.95 11.13
CA ASN A 224 -4.24 2.73 10.35
C ASN A 224 -5.00 1.69 11.16
N LYS A 225 -5.78 0.85 10.46
CA LYS A 225 -6.38 -0.36 11.00
C LYS A 225 -5.61 -1.58 10.49
N ILE A 226 -4.91 -2.28 11.38
CA ILE A 226 -4.09 -3.43 11.03
C ILE A 226 -4.66 -4.69 11.70
N VAL A 227 -5.02 -5.70 10.90
CA VAL A 227 -5.74 -6.90 11.37
C VAL A 227 -5.01 -8.18 10.96
N GLY A 228 -4.74 -9.05 11.93
CA GLY A 228 -4.15 -10.37 11.69
C GLY A 228 -2.69 -10.36 11.20
N GLY A 229 -2.23 -11.53 10.76
CA GLY A 229 -0.84 -11.78 10.36
C GLY A 229 0.06 -12.20 11.53
N SER A 230 1.37 -12.30 11.27
CA SER A 230 2.36 -12.64 12.30
C SER A 230 2.77 -11.44 13.17
N GLY A 231 2.27 -10.22 12.88
CA GLY A 231 2.45 -9.03 13.71
C GLY A 231 1.78 -7.78 13.13
N GLY A 232 1.56 -6.77 13.98
CA GLY A 232 0.97 -5.49 13.57
C GLY A 232 1.99 -4.59 12.87
N ILE A 233 2.84 -3.94 13.67
CA ILE A 233 3.94 -3.09 13.19
C ILE A 233 5.26 -3.64 13.73
N ALA A 234 6.21 -3.90 12.84
CA ALA A 234 7.56 -4.31 13.20
C ALA A 234 8.57 -3.20 12.93
N ILE A 235 9.33 -2.83 13.95
CA ILE A 235 10.38 -1.79 13.87
C ILE A 235 11.73 -2.50 13.79
N GLY A 236 12.43 -2.33 12.67
CA GLY A 236 13.81 -2.77 12.49
C GLY A 236 14.80 -1.70 12.96
N ASN A 237 16.07 -1.83 12.54
CA ASN A 237 17.06 -0.78 12.75
C ASN A 237 16.64 0.45 11.93
N ILE A 238 16.15 1.49 12.61
CA ILE A 238 15.77 2.77 12.01
C ILE A 238 16.84 3.80 12.38
N THR A 239 17.27 4.59 11.39
CA THR A 239 18.09 5.79 11.61
C THR A 239 17.17 7.01 11.57
N GLY A 240 16.86 7.60 12.71
CA GLY A 240 16.04 8.81 12.84
C GLY A 240 14.67 8.61 13.49
N PRO A 241 13.98 9.69 13.88
CA PRO A 241 12.73 9.64 14.63
C PRO A 241 11.62 8.98 13.83
N THR A 242 10.73 8.24 14.49
CA THR A 242 9.54 7.67 13.87
C THR A 242 8.36 7.96 14.77
N THR A 243 7.28 8.45 14.19
CA THR A 243 6.02 8.70 14.92
C THR A 243 5.02 7.61 14.58
N ILE A 244 4.57 6.90 15.60
CA ILE A 244 3.48 5.93 15.48
C ILE A 244 2.35 6.41 16.39
N LYS A 245 1.18 6.72 15.83
CA LYS A 245 0.06 7.28 16.60
C LYS A 245 -1.31 6.80 16.13
N GLN A 246 -2.24 6.62 17.06
CA GLN A 246 -3.67 6.40 16.75
C GLN A 246 -3.93 5.21 15.81
N ASN A 247 -3.10 4.16 15.87
CA ASN A 247 -3.31 2.95 15.08
C ASN A 247 -4.13 1.93 15.87
N ILE A 248 -5.02 1.23 15.19
CA ILE A 248 -5.82 0.13 15.75
C ILE A 248 -5.20 -1.19 15.31
N LEU A 249 -4.73 -2.00 16.26
CA LEU A 249 -4.09 -3.29 16.00
C LEU A 249 -4.97 -4.44 16.51
N LEU A 250 -5.59 -5.19 15.60
CA LEU A 250 -6.45 -6.34 15.92
C LEU A 250 -5.69 -7.65 15.64
N MET A 251 -4.92 -8.12 16.61
CA MET A 251 -4.08 -9.32 16.48
C MET A 251 -4.73 -10.52 17.18
N PRO A 252 -4.60 -11.75 16.64
CA PRO A 252 -5.03 -12.95 17.36
C PRO A 252 -4.20 -13.14 18.63
N GLU A 253 -4.78 -13.77 19.65
CA GLU A 253 -4.18 -13.90 20.99
C GLU A 253 -2.81 -14.59 20.97
N GLU A 254 -2.61 -15.50 20.01
CA GLU A 254 -1.36 -16.23 19.82
C GLU A 254 -0.25 -15.39 19.15
N SER A 255 -0.58 -14.24 18.55
CA SER A 255 0.40 -13.31 17.99
C SER A 255 1.06 -12.51 19.12
N GLN A 256 2.17 -13.04 19.65
CA GLN A 256 2.88 -12.49 20.80
C GLN A 256 3.46 -11.06 20.64
N GLN A 257 3.30 -10.40 19.48
CA GLN A 257 4.02 -9.16 19.15
C GLN A 257 3.11 -8.14 18.43
N VAL A 258 2.40 -7.32 19.22
CA VAL A 258 1.58 -6.19 18.74
C VAL A 258 2.46 -5.11 18.10
N ILE A 259 3.53 -4.73 18.81
CA ILE A 259 4.67 -3.97 18.26
C ILE A 259 5.93 -4.72 18.66
N LYS A 260 6.72 -5.13 17.67
CA LYS A 260 8.06 -5.70 17.92
C LYS A 260 9.12 -4.65 17.63
N VAL A 261 9.78 -4.18 18.69
CA VAL A 261 11.03 -3.44 18.57
C VAL A 261 12.14 -4.49 18.54
N ILE A 262 12.79 -4.68 17.38
CA ILE A 262 13.73 -5.79 17.16
C ILE A 262 15.12 -5.49 17.73
N LYS A 263 15.41 -4.23 18.05
CA LYS A 263 16.70 -3.79 18.60
C LYS A 263 16.53 -2.44 19.31
N ASP A 264 17.39 -2.14 20.28
CA ASP A 264 17.32 -0.91 21.07
C ASP A 264 17.12 0.33 20.18
N PRO A 265 15.99 1.03 20.33
CA PRO A 265 15.73 2.23 19.54
C PRO A 265 16.73 3.31 19.91
N LEU A 266 17.26 4.03 18.92
CA LEU A 266 18.05 5.23 19.20
C LEU A 266 17.16 6.28 19.91
N PRO A 267 17.72 7.20 20.72
CA PRO A 267 16.92 8.25 21.35
C PRO A 267 16.09 9.04 20.31
N GLY A 268 14.80 9.29 20.58
CA GLY A 268 13.95 10.18 19.76
C GLY A 268 12.77 9.57 19.01
N HIS A 269 12.41 8.29 19.24
CA HIS A 269 11.17 7.72 18.68
C HIS A 269 9.97 7.99 19.59
N ASP A 270 8.87 8.51 19.03
CA ASP A 270 7.63 8.79 19.77
C ASP A 270 6.53 7.81 19.35
N VAL A 271 6.18 6.88 20.24
CA VAL A 271 5.13 5.88 20.02
C VAL A 271 4.01 6.13 21.03
N LYS A 272 2.94 6.77 20.56
CA LYS A 272 1.79 7.18 21.38
C LYS A 272 0.53 6.45 20.93
N ASP A 273 -0.34 6.11 21.88
CA ASP A 273 -1.73 5.70 21.62
C ASP A 273 -1.90 4.55 20.61
N VAL A 274 -1.31 3.39 20.91
CA VAL A 274 -1.52 2.17 20.14
C VAL A 274 -2.48 1.26 20.89
N CYS A 275 -3.71 1.12 20.40
CA CYS A 275 -4.71 0.28 21.04
C CYS A 275 -4.79 -1.10 20.39
N SER A 276 -4.66 -2.15 21.19
CA SER A 276 -4.96 -3.51 20.77
C SER A 276 -6.47 -3.77 20.84
N GLY A 277 -6.98 -4.57 19.90
CA GLY A 277 -8.38 -5.00 19.85
C GLY A 277 -8.90 -5.75 21.07
N SER A 278 -7.99 -6.24 21.92
CA SER A 278 -8.31 -6.82 23.23
C SER A 278 -8.59 -5.78 24.34
N GLY A 279 -8.72 -4.50 23.98
CA GLY A 279 -8.96 -3.40 24.93
C GLY A 279 -7.71 -2.97 25.71
N LYS A 280 -6.51 -3.43 25.31
CA LYS A 280 -5.25 -2.99 25.93
C LYS A 280 -4.62 -1.92 25.05
N CYS A 281 -4.67 -0.66 25.49
CA CYS A 281 -3.83 0.37 24.89
C CYS A 281 -2.42 0.25 25.45
N VAL A 282 -1.44 0.14 24.56
CA VAL A 282 -0.02 0.17 24.89
C VAL A 282 0.48 1.58 24.56
N SER A 283 0.74 2.35 25.60
CA SER A 283 1.52 3.59 25.51
C SER A 283 2.99 3.26 25.78
N PHE A 284 3.88 3.73 24.92
CA PHE A 284 5.32 3.63 25.17
C PHE A 284 5.80 5.01 25.60
N GLU A 285 6.23 5.13 26.85
CA GLU A 285 6.88 6.36 27.30
C GLU A 285 8.39 6.26 27.05
N HIS A 286 8.95 7.33 26.50
CA HIS A 286 10.39 7.49 26.38
C HIS A 286 10.97 7.79 27.77
N ASN A 287 11.86 6.93 28.27
CA ASN A 287 12.72 7.29 29.40
C ASN A 287 14.19 7.29 28.97
N ALA A 288 15.07 7.84 29.82
CA ALA A 288 16.50 7.99 29.56
C ALA A 288 17.26 6.66 29.32
N TYR A 289 16.60 5.50 29.42
CA TYR A 289 17.17 4.16 29.29
C TYR A 289 16.50 3.30 28.20
N GLY A 290 15.77 3.91 27.27
CA GLY A 290 15.12 3.24 26.14
C GLY A 290 13.60 3.14 26.25
N MET A 291 12.95 2.56 25.23
CA MET A 291 11.50 2.32 25.26
C MET A 291 11.17 1.16 26.21
N ARG A 292 10.48 1.45 27.32
CA ARG A 292 9.81 0.41 28.10
C ARG A 292 8.33 0.40 27.75
N PRO A 293 7.73 -0.76 27.42
CA PRO A 293 6.27 -0.85 27.33
C PRO A 293 5.69 -0.57 28.71
N THR A 294 4.95 0.54 28.85
CA THR A 294 4.13 0.78 30.03
C THR A 294 2.74 0.24 29.72
N PHE A 295 2.40 -0.93 30.25
CA PHE A 295 1.05 -1.44 30.15
C PHE A 295 0.16 -0.54 31.03
N MET A 296 -0.64 0.34 30.43
CA MET A 296 -1.74 0.96 31.17
C MET A 296 -2.80 -0.11 31.43
N SER A 297 -2.78 -0.67 32.64
CA SER A 297 -3.90 -1.45 33.14
C SER A 297 -5.08 -0.50 33.40
N GLN A 298 -6.20 -0.78 32.74
CA GLN A 298 -7.55 -0.31 33.05
C GLN A 298 -7.88 1.16 32.73
N PHE A 299 -8.57 1.37 31.60
CA PHE A 299 -9.74 2.25 31.64
C PHE A 299 -10.92 1.40 32.15
N SER A 300 -11.32 1.63 33.40
CA SER A 300 -12.65 1.24 33.85
C SER A 300 -13.63 2.32 33.35
N GLY A 301 -14.63 1.92 32.55
CA GLY A 301 -15.84 2.71 32.36
C GLY A 301 -16.04 3.50 31.06
N GLY A 302 -15.16 3.37 30.06
CA GLY A 302 -15.41 3.97 28.75
C GLY A 302 -16.00 2.96 27.76
N ASN A 303 -17.32 2.96 27.58
CA ASN A 303 -17.93 2.27 26.43
C ASN A 303 -17.40 2.91 25.15
N MET A 304 -16.46 2.25 24.48
CA MET A 304 -16.11 2.59 23.11
C MET A 304 -17.33 2.24 22.26
N ASP A 305 -18.04 3.25 21.77
CA ASP A 305 -19.27 3.05 21.02
C ASP A 305 -18.96 2.46 19.64
N ILE A 306 -19.08 1.13 19.54
CA ILE A 306 -18.90 0.34 18.31
C ILE A 306 -20.18 0.37 17.46
N SER A 307 -21.28 0.99 17.93
CA SER A 307 -22.58 0.96 17.24
C SER A 307 -22.61 1.79 15.96
N ALA A 308 -21.78 2.84 15.87
CA ALA A 308 -21.56 3.58 14.62
C ALA A 308 -20.88 2.71 13.53
N TRP A 309 -20.29 1.58 13.89
CA TRP A 309 -19.47 0.75 13.01
C TRP A 309 -20.22 -0.45 12.40
N GLN A 310 -21.23 -1.01 13.07
CA GLN A 310 -22.04 -2.11 12.53
C GLN A 310 -22.93 -1.71 11.33
N LYS A 311 -23.17 -0.41 11.12
CA LYS A 311 -24.06 0.09 10.06
C LYS A 311 -23.45 0.07 8.65
N HIS A 312 -22.17 -0.29 8.48
CA HIS A 312 -21.48 -0.24 7.19
C HIS A 312 -20.84 -1.55 6.70
N THR A 313 -20.93 -2.65 7.45
CA THR A 313 -20.24 -3.91 7.08
C THR A 313 -21.14 -5.09 6.75
N GLY A 314 -22.46 -4.99 6.96
CA GLY A 314 -23.44 -5.91 6.35
C GLY A 314 -23.19 -7.42 6.55
N GLN A 315 -22.50 -7.84 7.62
CA GLN A 315 -22.36 -9.26 7.97
C GLN A 315 -22.35 -9.46 9.49
N ASP A 316 -23.41 -10.12 9.97
CA ASP A 316 -23.49 -10.79 11.26
C ASP A 316 -22.59 -12.03 11.24
N GLN A 317 -21.52 -12.02 12.02
CA GLN A 317 -21.02 -13.23 12.69
C GLN A 317 -20.57 -12.87 14.10
N GLY A 318 -21.39 -13.26 15.07
CA GLY A 318 -21.05 -13.16 16.49
C GLY A 318 -19.92 -14.13 16.84
N ALA A 319 -18.78 -13.58 17.23
CA ALA A 319 -17.75 -14.32 17.95
C ALA A 319 -17.87 -13.95 19.44
N ASN A 320 -18.28 -14.93 20.26
CA ASN A 320 -18.21 -14.86 21.71
C ASN A 320 -16.74 -14.72 22.14
N ILE A 321 -16.34 -13.55 22.63
CA ILE A 321 -15.04 -13.35 23.27
C ILE A 321 -15.19 -13.75 24.75
N GLY A 322 -14.79 -14.97 25.07
CA GLY A 322 -14.76 -15.46 26.45
C GLY A 322 -13.50 -15.01 27.18
N THR A 323 -13.64 -14.19 28.21
CA THR A 323 -12.56 -13.80 29.11
C THR A 323 -12.32 -14.93 30.12
N ARG A 324 -11.16 -15.59 30.11
CA ARG A 324 -10.70 -16.43 31.23
C ARG A 324 -9.62 -15.71 32.02
N ILE A 325 -9.85 -15.53 33.31
CA ILE A 325 -8.88 -14.98 34.28
C ILE A 325 -8.26 -16.16 35.01
N TYR A 326 -6.92 -16.29 34.97
CA TYR A 326 -6.19 -17.17 35.86
C TYR A 326 -5.53 -16.34 36.97
N GLN A 327 -5.88 -16.66 38.21
CA GLN A 327 -5.28 -16.11 39.43
C GLN A 327 -4.25 -17.12 39.92
N TRP A 328 -2.98 -16.71 40.04
CA TRP A 328 -1.98 -17.46 40.79
C TRP A 328 -1.66 -16.66 42.06
N GLY A 329 -1.95 -17.26 43.21
CA GLY A 329 -1.58 -16.77 44.52
C GLY A 329 -0.09 -16.97 44.80
N LEU A 330 0.40 -16.07 45.66
CA LEU A 330 1.73 -15.93 46.28
C LEU A 330 2.75 -17.05 46.07
#